data_AF-A0A7V9ZYT3-F1
#
_entry.id   AF-A0A7V9ZYT3-F1
#
_cell.length_a   1.000
_cell.length_b   1.000
_cell.length_c   1.000
_cell.angle_alpha   90.00
_cell.angle_beta   90.00
_cell.angle_gamma   90.00
#
_symmetry.space_group_name_H-M   'P 1'
#
loop_
_entity.id
_entity.type
_entity.pdbx_description
1 polymer ?
#
loop_
_entity_poly.entity_id
_entity_poly.type
_entity_poly.pdbx_seq_one_letter_code
_entity_poly.pdbx_strand_id
1 'polypeptide(L)'
;MSLGPITLRRVVLAVLLAVAGGSLYLAGTLHDDSLTAGARSGVVRSVSPKPGSIQLRQTEVQVELDSTYAGELAINGTPIPDDQLAVIQGLYRISYTPGAGREIEALPAGDNCAVVRFRPVADTNGQPGSYRWCFSVQ
;
A
#
# COMPACT_ATOMS: atom_id res chain seq x y z
N MET A 1 23.11 -24.38 33.16
CA MET A 1 22.28 -25.13 32.20
C MET A 1 22.96 -25.10 30.84
N SER A 2 23.58 -26.21 30.45
CA SER A 2 24.27 -26.34 29.16
C SER A 2 23.23 -26.61 28.07
N LEU A 3 22.94 -25.62 27.24
CA LEU A 3 22.14 -25.81 26.02
C LEU A 3 23.00 -26.57 25.02
N GLY A 4 22.67 -27.84 24.78
CA GLY A 4 23.43 -28.71 23.89
C GLY A 4 23.50 -28.19 22.43
N PRO A 5 24.46 -28.66 21.64
CA PRO A 5 24.71 -28.20 20.26
C PRO A 5 23.52 -28.40 19.31
N ILE A 6 22.60 -29.31 19.65
CA ILE A 6 21.38 -29.63 18.89
C ILE A 6 20.35 -28.48 18.97
N THR A 7 20.22 -27.86 20.15
CA THR A 7 19.35 -26.69 20.36
C THR A 7 19.85 -25.47 19.58
N LEU A 8 21.18 -25.26 19.56
CA LEU A 8 21.79 -24.15 18.84
C LEU A 8 21.55 -24.25 17.33
N ARG A 9 21.75 -25.43 16.73
CA ARG A 9 21.52 -25.64 15.29
C ARG A 9 20.05 -25.44 14.88
N ARG A 10 19.11 -25.85 15.73
CA ARG A 10 17.66 -25.66 15.50
C ARG A 10 17.26 -24.18 15.60
N VAL A 11 17.82 -23.44 16.56
CA VAL A 11 17.59 -22.00 16.69
C VAL A 11 18.16 -21.26 15.48
N VAL A 12 19.38 -21.59 15.05
CA VAL A 12 20.00 -21.00 13.86
C VAL A 12 19.17 -21.27 12.60
N LEU A 13 18.67 -22.49 12.41
CA LEU A 13 17.80 -22.82 11.28
C LEU A 13 16.46 -22.07 11.34
N ALA A 14 15.86 -21.93 12.52
CA ALA A 14 14.61 -21.19 12.69
C ALA A 14 14.79 -19.69 12.40
N VAL A 15 15.90 -19.09 12.87
CA VAL A 15 16.23 -17.69 12.58
C VAL A 15 16.53 -17.49 11.09
N LEU A 16 17.29 -18.39 10.46
CA LEU A 16 17.56 -18.31 9.02
C LEU A 16 16.28 -18.44 8.18
N LEU A 17 15.36 -19.32 8.57
CA LEU A 17 14.06 -19.47 7.89
C LEU A 17 13.16 -18.26 8.13
N ALA A 18 13.17 -17.66 9.32
CA ALA A 18 12.42 -16.44 9.61
C ALA A 18 12.97 -15.23 8.85
N VAL A 19 14.30 -15.12 8.75
CA VAL A 19 14.96 -14.05 7.97
C VAL A 19 14.75 -14.26 6.48
N ALA A 20 14.82 -15.49 5.97
CA ALA A 20 14.53 -15.81 4.57
C ALA A 20 13.06 -15.60 4.20
N GLY A 21 12.14 -16.00 5.09
CA GLY A 21 10.71 -15.74 4.92
C GLY A 21 10.39 -14.24 4.98
N GLY A 22 11.01 -13.52 5.94
CA GLY A 22 10.88 -12.07 6.07
C GLY A 22 11.48 -11.31 4.89
N SER A 23 12.62 -11.76 4.36
CA SER A 23 13.25 -11.13 3.20
C SER A 23 12.50 -11.42 1.89
N LEU A 24 11.90 -12.60 1.72
CA LEU A 24 11.02 -12.91 0.58
C LEU A 24 9.70 -12.16 0.66
N TYR A 25 9.12 -12.03 1.87
CA TYR A 25 7.93 -11.20 2.10
C TYR A 25 8.22 -9.73 1.76
N LEU A 26 9.34 -9.19 2.28
CA LEU A 26 9.75 -7.83 2.00
C LEU A 26 10.12 -7.62 0.53
N ALA A 27 10.79 -8.59 -0.11
CA ALA A 27 11.08 -8.54 -1.55
C ALA A 27 9.80 -8.56 -2.40
N GLY A 28 8.78 -9.34 -2.02
CA GLY A 28 7.47 -9.33 -2.68
C GLY A 28 6.74 -7.98 -2.56
N THR A 29 6.98 -7.23 -1.48
CA THR A 29 6.44 -5.86 -1.33
C THR A 29 7.27 -4.78 -2.05
N LEU A 30 8.58 -5.04 -2.26
CA LEU A 30 9.50 -4.10 -2.90
C LEU A 30 9.56 -4.27 -4.42
N HIS A 31 9.21 -5.45 -4.95
CA HIS A 31 9.23 -5.73 -6.38
C HIS A 31 7.88 -5.38 -7.04
N ASP A 32 7.55 -4.08 -7.02
CA ASP A 32 6.52 -3.51 -7.89
C ASP A 32 7.17 -2.40 -8.74
N ASP A 33 8.23 -2.76 -9.46
CA ASP A 33 8.71 -2.05 -10.66
C ASP A 33 7.75 -2.27 -11.86
N SER A 34 6.45 -2.34 -11.58
CA SER A 34 5.40 -2.15 -12.57
C SER A 34 5.22 -0.66 -12.83
N LEU A 35 6.29 0.00 -13.27
CA LEU A 35 6.18 1.13 -14.19
C LEU A 35 5.64 0.59 -15.52
N THR A 36 4.39 0.14 -15.57
CA THR A 36 3.80 -0.30 -16.84
C THR A 36 2.29 -0.08 -16.86
N ALA A 37 1.85 0.54 -17.95
CA ALA A 37 0.48 0.86 -18.32
C ALA A 37 -0.14 1.98 -17.46
N GLY A 38 0.23 3.23 -17.77
CA GLY A 38 -0.60 4.37 -17.38
C GLY A 38 -2.05 4.03 -17.73
N ALA A 39 -2.90 3.93 -16.70
CA ALA A 39 -4.33 3.72 -16.80
C ALA A 39 -4.76 2.62 -17.80
N ARG A 40 -5.45 1.58 -17.32
CA ARG A 40 -6.63 1.18 -18.10
C ARG A 40 -7.48 2.46 -18.18
N SER A 41 -7.39 3.18 -19.30
CA SER A 41 -7.86 4.56 -19.44
C SER A 41 -9.31 4.63 -18.96
N GLY A 42 -9.54 5.22 -17.78
CA GLY A 42 -10.86 5.32 -17.16
C GLY A 42 -11.06 4.60 -15.83
N VAL A 43 -10.19 3.67 -15.39
CA VAL A 43 -10.36 2.99 -14.08
C VAL A 43 -10.03 3.92 -12.92
N VAL A 44 -8.90 4.62 -12.97
CA VAL A 44 -8.61 5.68 -12.00
C VAL A 44 -9.15 6.99 -12.57
N ARG A 45 -10.17 7.54 -11.91
CA ARG A 45 -10.84 8.78 -12.34
C ARG A 45 -10.11 10.01 -11.81
N SER A 46 -9.70 9.96 -10.55
CA SER A 46 -9.00 11.06 -9.91
C SER A 46 -8.14 10.57 -8.73
N VAL A 47 -7.12 11.35 -8.38
CA VAL A 47 -6.32 11.16 -7.17
C VAL A 47 -6.10 12.50 -6.48
N SER A 48 -5.99 12.46 -5.15
CA SER A 48 -5.46 13.55 -4.35
C SER A 48 -4.53 12.98 -3.27
N PRO A 49 -3.43 13.64 -2.91
CA PRO A 49 -2.86 14.83 -3.54
C PRO A 49 -2.56 14.65 -5.02
N LYS A 50 -2.54 15.75 -5.77
CA LYS A 50 -2.17 15.70 -7.18
C LYS A 50 -0.71 15.23 -7.31
N PRO A 51 -0.37 14.45 -8.35
CA PRO A 51 1.01 14.08 -8.61
C PRO A 51 1.93 15.30 -8.65
N GLY A 52 3.04 15.27 -7.92
CA GLY A 52 4.03 16.35 -7.82
C GLY A 52 3.59 17.57 -6.99
N SER A 53 2.43 17.53 -6.33
CA SER A 53 1.99 18.64 -5.46
C SER A 53 2.70 18.62 -4.10
N ILE A 54 2.77 19.79 -3.46
CA ILE A 54 3.30 19.97 -2.10
C ILE A 54 2.13 20.02 -1.12
N GLN A 55 2.26 19.33 0.01
CA GLN A 55 1.20 19.08 0.97
C GLN A 55 1.67 19.21 2.42
N LEU A 56 0.70 19.27 3.34
CA LEU A 56 0.94 19.23 4.77
C LEU A 56 0.94 17.79 5.28
N ARG A 57 1.53 17.58 6.47
CA ARG A 57 1.70 16.25 7.09
C ARG A 57 0.41 15.49 7.39
N GLN A 58 -0.70 16.21 7.49
CA GLN A 58 -2.04 15.66 7.76
C GLN A 58 -2.97 15.76 6.55
N THR A 59 -2.41 15.89 5.34
CA THR A 59 -3.22 15.87 4.12
C THR A 59 -3.84 14.49 3.91
N GLU A 60 -5.12 14.47 3.53
CA GLU A 60 -5.83 13.27 3.10
C GLU A 60 -5.30 12.75 1.77
N VAL A 61 -5.10 11.43 1.70
CA VAL A 61 -4.75 10.69 0.48
C VAL A 61 -5.99 9.96 -0.01
N GLN A 62 -6.39 10.20 -1.25
CA GLN A 62 -7.59 9.64 -1.84
C GLN A 62 -7.40 9.23 -3.31
N VAL A 63 -8.20 8.27 -3.72
CA VAL A 63 -8.36 7.83 -5.10
C VAL A 63 -9.83 7.59 -5.40
N GLU A 64 -10.25 7.97 -6.61
CA GLU A 64 -11.56 7.68 -7.17
C GLU A 64 -11.41 6.64 -8.28
N LEU A 65 -12.13 5.54 -8.14
CA LEU A 65 -12.13 4.44 -9.10
C LEU A 65 -13.41 4.45 -9.94
N ASP A 66 -13.39 3.73 -11.05
CA ASP A 66 -14.60 3.36 -11.75
C ASP A 66 -15.48 2.46 -10.88
N SER A 67 -16.79 2.61 -11.06
CA SER A 67 -17.82 1.87 -10.32
C SER A 67 -17.70 0.36 -10.34
N THR A 68 -17.06 -0.19 -11.37
CA THR A 68 -16.88 -1.63 -11.55
C THR A 68 -15.65 -2.19 -10.84
N TYR A 69 -14.89 -1.34 -10.13
CA TYR A 69 -13.65 -1.71 -9.46
C TYR A 69 -13.70 -1.42 -7.96
N ALA A 70 -13.09 -2.32 -7.20
CA ALA A 70 -12.71 -2.10 -5.81
C ALA A 70 -11.19 -1.99 -5.72
N GLY A 71 -10.69 -1.35 -4.67
CA GLY A 71 -9.25 -1.24 -4.48
C GLY A 71 -8.82 -1.09 -3.03
N GLU A 72 -7.53 -1.31 -2.85
CA GLU A 72 -6.79 -1.24 -1.60
C GLU A 72 -5.74 -0.14 -1.73
N LEU A 73 -5.56 0.66 -0.68
CA LEU A 73 -4.62 1.79 -0.67
C LEU A 73 -3.38 1.42 0.15
N ALA A 74 -2.20 1.76 -0.38
CA ALA A 74 -0.94 1.73 0.34
C ALA A 74 -0.22 3.06 0.19
N ILE A 75 0.53 3.47 1.21
CA ILE A 75 1.35 4.68 1.20
C ILE A 75 2.78 4.30 1.62
N ASN A 76 3.76 4.63 0.79
CA ASN A 76 5.18 4.30 1.00
C ASN A 76 5.41 2.81 1.30
N GLY A 77 4.66 1.94 0.64
CA GLY A 77 4.72 0.49 0.84
C GLY A 77 3.94 -0.03 2.07
N THR A 78 3.38 0.87 2.90
CA THR A 78 2.54 0.50 4.06
C THR A 78 1.09 0.33 3.60
N PRO A 79 0.50 -0.88 3.63
CA PRO A 79 -0.91 -1.09 3.32
C PRO A 79 -1.79 -0.45 4.39
N ILE A 80 -2.86 0.22 3.97
CA ILE A 80 -3.83 0.82 4.90
C ILE A 80 -4.94 -0.20 5.17
N PRO A 81 -5.22 -0.55 6.44
CA PRO A 81 -6.32 -1.44 6.80
C PRO A 81 -7.69 -0.92 6.35
N ASP A 82 -8.57 -1.82 5.91
CA ASP A 82 -9.91 -1.49 5.40
C ASP A 82 -10.78 -0.73 6.44
N ASP A 83 -10.62 -1.04 7.72
CA ASP A 83 -11.33 -0.38 8.83
C ASP A 83 -10.83 1.06 9.08
N GLN A 84 -9.70 1.45 8.49
CA GLN A 84 -9.18 2.81 8.52
C GLN A 84 -9.39 3.58 7.22
N LEU A 85 -9.94 2.93 6.18
CA LEU A 85 -10.30 3.60 4.93
C LEU A 85 -11.71 4.18 5.02
N ALA A 86 -11.84 5.44 4.60
CA ALA A 86 -13.14 6.03 4.34
C ALA A 86 -13.53 5.72 2.89
N VAL A 87 -14.53 4.85 2.73
CA VAL A 87 -15.06 4.43 1.42
C VAL A 87 -16.44 5.06 1.21
N ILE A 88 -16.54 5.95 0.23
CA ILE A 88 -17.83 6.55 -0.16
C ILE A 88 -18.33 5.81 -1.40
N GLN A 89 -19.21 4.83 -1.20
CA GLN A 89 -19.66 3.92 -2.29
C GLN A 89 -20.28 4.67 -3.47
N GLY A 90 -21.07 5.73 -3.23
CA GLY A 90 -21.67 6.54 -4.30
C GLY A 90 -20.67 7.35 -5.14
N LEU A 91 -19.45 7.54 -4.63
CA LEU A 91 -18.37 8.24 -5.31
C LEU A 91 -17.25 7.30 -5.74
N TYR A 92 -17.33 6.00 -5.42
CA TYR A 92 -16.26 5.02 -5.64
C TYR A 92 -14.89 5.53 -5.18
N ARG A 93 -14.92 6.26 -4.05
CA ARG A 93 -13.77 6.95 -3.48
C ARG A 93 -13.25 6.16 -2.30
N ILE A 94 -11.95 5.93 -2.30
CA ILE A 94 -11.18 5.37 -1.20
C ILE A 94 -10.30 6.50 -0.67
N SER A 95 -10.33 6.75 0.63
CA SER A 95 -9.58 7.83 1.25
C SER A 95 -9.00 7.43 2.60
N TYR A 96 -7.86 8.03 2.93
CA TYR A 96 -7.15 7.84 4.18
C TYR A 96 -6.65 9.19 4.71
N THR A 97 -6.96 9.48 5.96
CA THR A 97 -6.47 10.67 6.65
C THR A 97 -5.54 10.23 7.79
N PRO A 98 -4.24 10.58 7.75
CA PRO A 98 -3.31 10.33 8.84
C PRO A 98 -3.80 10.91 10.17
N GLY A 99 -3.49 10.25 11.28
CA GLY A 99 -3.83 10.74 12.62
C GLY A 99 -3.41 9.79 13.73
N ALA A 100 -3.51 10.24 14.98
CA ALA A 100 -3.13 9.44 16.14
C ALA A 100 -3.90 8.10 16.20
N GLY A 101 -3.18 7.00 16.45
CA GLY A 101 -3.77 5.66 16.53
C GLY A 101 -4.15 5.05 15.17
N ARG A 102 -3.69 5.64 14.06
CA ARG A 102 -3.86 5.09 12.71
C ARG A 102 -2.57 4.43 12.22
N GLU A 103 -2.69 3.62 11.17
CA GLU A 103 -1.58 2.88 10.57
C GLU A 103 -0.39 3.80 10.22
N ILE A 104 -0.71 4.97 9.69
CA ILE A 104 0.25 6.06 9.45
C ILE A 104 -0.24 7.29 10.19
N GLU A 105 0.41 7.61 11.32
CA GLU A 105 -0.03 8.73 12.15
C GLU A 105 0.27 10.10 11.54
N ALA A 106 1.37 10.19 10.78
CA ALA A 106 1.77 11.39 10.07
C ALA A 106 2.58 11.00 8.82
N LEU A 107 2.38 11.74 7.74
CA LEU A 107 3.19 11.56 6.54
C LEU A 107 4.60 12.10 6.79
N PRO A 108 5.66 11.32 6.47
CA PRO A 108 7.03 11.80 6.58
C PRO A 108 7.26 13.00 5.65
N ALA A 109 8.16 13.90 6.05
CA ALA A 109 8.59 14.99 5.18
C ALA A 109 9.34 14.46 3.94
N GLY A 110 9.22 15.18 2.83
CA GLY A 110 9.76 14.76 1.53
C GLY A 110 8.76 13.97 0.70
N ASP A 111 9.26 13.12 -0.19
CA ASP A 111 8.43 12.43 -1.17
C ASP A 111 7.64 11.28 -0.54
N ASN A 112 6.35 11.27 -0.83
CA ASN A 112 5.40 10.25 -0.42
C ASN A 112 4.73 9.70 -1.67
N CYS A 113 4.67 8.37 -1.80
CA CYS A 113 4.03 7.70 -2.92
C CYS A 113 2.89 6.83 -2.43
N ALA A 114 1.69 7.11 -2.93
CA ALA A 114 0.53 6.28 -2.73
C ALA A 114 0.33 5.33 -3.92
N VAL A 115 -0.18 4.14 -3.62
CA VAL A 115 -0.48 3.10 -4.59
C VAL A 115 -1.89 2.59 -4.32
N VAL A 116 -2.73 2.57 -5.35
CA VAL A 116 -3.97 1.79 -5.33
C VAL A 116 -3.75 0.49 -6.08
N ARG A 117 -4.09 -0.64 -5.47
CA ARG A 117 -4.25 -1.91 -6.17
C ARG A 117 -5.74 -2.15 -6.36
N PHE A 118 -6.19 -2.39 -7.59
CA PHE A 118 -7.61 -2.50 -7.90
C PHE A 118 -7.92 -3.78 -8.68
N ARG A 119 -9.14 -4.27 -8.48
CA ARG A 119 -9.68 -5.47 -9.13
C ARG A 119 -11.14 -5.27 -9.53
N PRO A 120 -11.61 -5.93 -10.61
CA PRO A 120 -13.02 -5.90 -10.96
C PRO A 120 -13.89 -6.47 -9.83
N VAL A 121 -15.01 -5.82 -9.53
CA VAL A 121 -15.96 -6.30 -8.51
C VAL A 121 -16.72 -7.52 -9.01
N ALA A 122 -17.07 -7.54 -10.30
CA ALA A 122 -17.83 -8.63 -10.92
C ALA A 122 -17.02 -9.91 -11.16
N ASP A 123 -15.69 -9.80 -11.20
CA ASP A 123 -14.78 -10.92 -11.42
C ASP A 123 -13.56 -10.80 -10.50
N THR A 124 -13.62 -11.49 -9.36
CA THR A 124 -12.55 -11.51 -8.38
C THR A 124 -11.30 -12.25 -8.85
N ASN A 125 -11.39 -13.04 -9.92
CA ASN A 125 -10.25 -13.67 -10.59
C ASN A 125 -9.71 -12.79 -11.75
N GLY A 126 -10.37 -11.66 -12.01
CA GLY A 126 -9.97 -10.71 -13.04
C GLY A 126 -8.57 -10.17 -12.78
N GLN A 127 -7.85 -9.84 -13.85
CA GLN A 127 -6.47 -9.41 -13.73
C GLN A 127 -6.36 -8.11 -12.91
N PRO A 128 -5.65 -8.12 -11.77
CA PRO A 128 -5.50 -6.94 -10.92
C PRO A 128 -4.67 -5.88 -11.65
N GLY A 129 -4.93 -4.61 -11.31
CA GLY A 129 -4.15 -3.48 -11.76
C GLY A 129 -3.64 -2.67 -10.59
N SER A 130 -2.67 -1.79 -10.86
CA SER A 130 -2.16 -0.85 -9.88
C SER A 130 -2.00 0.53 -10.49
N TYR A 131 -2.07 1.56 -9.65
CA TYR A 131 -1.72 2.93 -10.03
C TYR A 131 -0.98 3.61 -8.89
N ARG A 132 0.16 4.20 -9.21
CA ARG A 132 1.02 4.91 -8.27
C ARG A 132 1.05 6.39 -8.58
N TRP A 133 0.92 7.22 -7.54
CA TRP A 133 1.13 8.67 -7.63
C TRP A 133 1.95 9.15 -6.43
N CYS A 134 2.76 10.18 -6.64
CA CYS A 134 3.62 10.72 -5.59
C CYS A 134 3.42 12.23 -5.43
N PHE A 135 3.61 12.70 -4.21
CA PHE A 135 3.49 14.10 -3.78
C PHE A 135 4.50 14.36 -2.67
N SER A 136 4.85 15.62 -2.42
CA SER A 136 5.84 15.99 -1.41
C SER A 136 5.16 16.59 -0.19
N VAL A 137 5.67 16.28 1.00
CA VAL A 137 5.15 16.78 2.29
C VAL A 137 6.20 17.67 2.95
N GLN A 138 5.76 18.78 3.55
CA GLN A 138 6.60 19.72 4.29
C GLN A 138 6.10 19.88 5.74
#